data_AF-A0A821RUR2-F1
#
_entry.id   AF-A0A821RUR2-F1
#
_cell.length_a   1.000
_cell.length_b   1.000
_cell.length_c   1.000
_cell.angle_alpha   90.00
_cell.angle_beta   90.00
_cell.angle_gamma   90.00
#
_symmetry.space_group_name_H-M   'P 1'
#
loop_
_entity.id
_entity.type
_entity.pdbx_description
1 polymer ?
#
loop_
_entity_poly.entity_id
_entity_poly.type
_entity_poly.pdbx_seq_one_letter_code
_entity_poly.pdbx_strand_id
1 'polypeptide(L)'
;VTKKGPTMTIIQSAKKFIFGGYTSVPWSSDCGPKKDTQAFLFTLTNPHNIPPTKYPINPAKTLNAVYHFYAGLIGYFVGGIL
;
A
#
# COMPACT_ATOMS: atom_id res chain seq x y z
N VAL A 1 -16.97 -11.69 -9.12
CA VAL A 1 -16.40 -10.84 -8.05
C VAL A 1 -14.96 -10.53 -8.38
N THR A 2 -14.65 -9.28 -8.68
CA THR A 2 -13.37 -8.77 -9.22
C THR A 2 -12.26 -8.80 -8.17
N LYS A 3 -11.48 -9.89 -8.11
CA LYS A 3 -10.20 -9.89 -7.39
C LYS A 3 -9.13 -9.34 -8.33
N LYS A 4 -8.89 -8.02 -8.28
CA LYS A 4 -7.67 -7.43 -8.84
C LYS A 4 -6.53 -8.02 -8.00
N GLY A 5 -5.57 -8.70 -8.62
CA GLY A 5 -4.49 -9.41 -7.92
C GLY A 5 -3.58 -8.49 -7.08
N PRO A 6 -2.32 -8.89 -6.83
CA PRO A 6 -1.37 -8.03 -6.14
C PRO A 6 -1.33 -6.62 -6.74
N THR A 7 -1.25 -5.60 -5.89
CA THR A 7 -1.24 -4.20 -6.32
C THR A 7 0.09 -3.57 -5.96
N MET A 8 0.69 -2.89 -6.93
CA MET A 8 1.83 -2.00 -6.72
C MET A 8 1.36 -0.57 -6.93
N THR A 9 1.48 0.23 -5.89
CA THR A 9 1.11 1.65 -5.89
C THR A 9 2.36 2.49 -6.07
N ILE A 10 2.36 3.38 -7.06
CA ILE A 10 3.42 4.34 -7.32
C ILE A 10 2.82 5.74 -7.19
N ILE A 11 3.43 6.55 -6.33
CA ILE A 11 3.01 7.92 -6.04
C ILE A 11 4.14 8.84 -6.48
N GLN A 12 3.80 9.85 -7.28
CA GLN A 12 4.66 11.00 -7.52
C GLN A 12 4.06 12.20 -6.80
N SER A 13 4.80 12.75 -5.82
CA SER A 13 4.37 13.97 -5.12
C SER A 13 4.49 15.21 -6.01
N ALA A 14 3.85 16.31 -5.60
CA ALA A 14 4.01 17.61 -6.25
C ALA A 14 5.48 18.10 -6.30
N LYS A 15 6.32 17.64 -5.36
CA LYS A 15 7.77 17.91 -5.33
C LYS A 15 8.59 16.90 -6.15
N LYS A 16 7.94 16.09 -7.00
CA LYS A 16 8.54 15.07 -7.87
C LYS A 16 9.24 13.90 -7.14
N PHE A 17 8.98 13.72 -5.85
CA PHE A 17 9.42 12.53 -5.12
C PHE A 17 8.56 11.32 -5.48
N ILE A 18 9.21 10.18 -5.72
CA ILE A 18 8.59 8.91 -6.12
C ILE A 18 8.74 7.91 -4.98
N PHE A 19 7.61 7.41 -4.51
CA PHE A 19 7.51 6.42 -3.45
C PHE A 19 6.21 5.62 -3.59
N GLY A 20 6.02 4.62 -2.74
CA GLY A 20 4.80 3.85 -2.77
C GLY A 20 4.90 2.59 -1.95
N GLY A 21 4.13 1.58 -2.35
CA GLY A 21 4.13 0.29 -1.68
C GLY A 21 3.50 -0.80 -2.51
N TYR A 22 3.62 -2.01 -2.01
CA TYR A 22 3.08 -3.22 -2.59
C TYR A 22 2.23 -3.96 -1.58
N THR A 23 1.15 -4.57 -2.05
CA THR A 23 0.40 -5.58 -1.32
C THR A 23 0.09 -6.78 -2.21
N SER A 24 0.20 -7.98 -1.63
CA SER A 24 -0.24 -9.23 -2.23
C SER A 24 -1.75 -9.47 -2.07
N VAL A 25 -2.42 -8.70 -1.21
CA VAL A 25 -3.83 -8.84 -0.90
C VAL A 25 -4.68 -8.10 -1.94
N PRO A 26 -5.64 -8.78 -2.60
CA PRO A 26 -6.61 -8.15 -3.47
C PRO A 26 -7.48 -7.15 -2.71
N TRP A 27 -7.63 -5.94 -3.24
CA TRP A 27 -8.56 -4.95 -2.70
C TRP A 27 -9.99 -5.51 -2.68
N SER A 28 -10.69 -5.24 -1.58
CA SER A 28 -12.08 -5.64 -1.39
C SER A 28 -12.89 -4.50 -0.80
N SER A 29 -14.20 -4.54 -1.01
CA SER A 29 -15.17 -3.71 -0.30
C SER A 29 -15.32 -4.08 1.18
N ASP A 30 -14.68 -5.14 1.65
CA ASP A 30 -14.76 -5.56 3.05
C ASP A 30 -13.92 -4.65 3.95
N CYS A 31 -14.58 -3.89 4.82
CA CYS A 31 -13.91 -3.06 5.81
C CYS A 31 -12.98 -3.86 6.72
N GLY A 32 -11.84 -3.26 7.05
CA GLY A 32 -10.98 -3.70 8.13
C GLY A 32 -9.55 -4.04 7.71
N PRO A 33 -8.70 -4.36 8.70
CA PRO A 33 -7.33 -4.72 8.47
C PRO A 33 -7.23 -6.06 7.74
N LYS A 34 -6.23 -6.17 6.88
CA LYS A 34 -5.88 -7.40 6.17
C LYS A 34 -4.44 -7.78 6.51
N LYS A 35 -4.26 -9.09 6.67
CA LYS A 35 -2.94 -9.68 6.86
C LYS A 35 -2.20 -9.72 5.53
N ASP A 36 -0.99 -9.19 5.50
CA ASP A 36 -0.09 -9.34 4.36
C ASP A 36 1.36 -9.47 4.84
N THR A 37 1.97 -10.64 4.64
CA THR A 37 3.37 -10.88 5.03
C THR A 37 4.36 -10.45 3.94
N GLN A 38 3.86 -10.13 2.74
CA GLN A 38 4.66 -9.70 1.60
C GLN A 38 4.56 -8.19 1.36
N ALA A 39 3.77 -7.47 2.17
CA ALA A 39 3.65 -6.03 2.07
C ALA A 39 5.00 -5.34 2.32
N PHE A 40 5.24 -4.27 1.57
CA PHE A 40 6.39 -3.41 1.77
C PHE A 40 6.12 -2.00 1.26
N LEU A 41 6.81 -1.03 1.84
CA LEU A 41 6.92 0.32 1.31
C LEU A 41 8.23 0.47 0.55
N PHE A 42 8.30 1.47 -0.33
CA PHE A 42 9.54 1.83 -0.99
C PHE A 42 9.63 3.33 -1.24
N THR A 43 10.85 3.82 -1.38
CA THR A 43 11.17 5.13 -1.94
C THR A 43 12.13 4.94 -3.12
N LEU A 44 11.93 5.70 -4.19
CA LEU A 44 12.89 5.81 -5.30
C LEU A 44 13.58 7.17 -5.29
N THR A 45 12.84 8.24 -4.97
CA THR A 45 13.37 9.58 -4.76
C THR A 45 12.71 10.22 -3.54
N ASN A 46 13.48 11.01 -2.77
CA ASN A 46 13.04 11.61 -1.51
C ASN A 46 13.90 12.84 -1.18
N PRO A 47 13.46 13.74 -0.28
CA PRO A 47 14.18 14.97 0.06
C PRO A 47 15.47 14.76 0.86
N HIS A 48 15.73 13.53 1.32
CA HIS A 48 16.85 13.21 2.21
C HIS A 48 17.98 12.47 1.49
N ASN A 49 17.96 12.43 0.16
CA ASN A 49 18.96 11.71 -0.66
C ASN A 49 19.12 10.24 -0.26
N ILE A 50 18.07 9.63 0.29
CA ILE A 50 18.07 8.19 0.58
C ILE A 50 18.07 7.47 -0.78
N PRO A 51 18.97 6.52 -1.05
CA PRO A 51 18.96 5.75 -2.29
C PRO A 51 17.64 4.97 -2.41
N PRO A 52 17.29 4.47 -3.60
CA PRO A 52 16.15 3.58 -3.76
C PRO A 52 16.15 2.46 -2.72
N THR A 53 15.16 2.48 -1.83
CA THR A 53 15.14 1.66 -0.61
C THR A 53 13.78 0.99 -0.46
N LYS A 54 13.81 -0.29 -0.09
CA LYS A 54 12.64 -1.09 0.25
C LYS A 54 12.55 -1.25 1.76
N TYR A 55 11.36 -0.99 2.31
CA TYR A 55 11.04 -1.15 3.72
C TYR A 55 10.07 -2.33 3.88
N PRO A 56 10.56 -3.52 4.27
CA PRO A 56 9.70 -4.67 4.48
C PRO A 56 8.79 -4.46 5.69
N ILE A 57 7.61 -5.10 5.67
CA ILE A 57 6.71 -5.07 6.83
C ILE A 57 7.39 -5.64 8.07
N ASN A 58 7.06 -5.06 9.22
CA ASN A 58 7.46 -5.61 10.51
C ASN A 58 6.81 -7.00 10.71
N PRO A 59 7.59 -8.07 10.90
CA PRO A 59 7.06 -9.43 11.09
C PRO A 59 6.03 -9.54 12.23
N ALA A 60 6.16 -8.70 13.27
CA ALA A 60 5.24 -8.67 14.41
C ALA A 60 3.91 -7.92 14.13
N LYS A 61 3.78 -7.25 12.98
CA LYS A 61 2.62 -6.39 12.64
C LYS A 61 1.89 -6.83 11.36
N THR A 62 2.17 -8.03 10.87
CA THR A 62 1.62 -8.53 9.59
C THR A 62 0.10 -8.63 9.56
N LEU A 63 -0.60 -8.69 10.70
CA LEU A 63 -2.06 -8.79 10.78
C LEU A 63 -2.81 -7.52 10.34
N ASN A 64 -2.18 -6.36 10.45
CA ASN A 64 -2.77 -5.06 10.14
C ASN A 64 -1.98 -4.32 9.05
N ALA A 65 -1.49 -5.07 8.06
CA ALA A 65 -0.60 -4.58 7.01
C ALA A 65 -1.29 -3.61 6.04
N VAL A 66 -2.56 -3.88 5.73
CA VAL A 66 -3.34 -3.13 4.76
C VAL A 66 -4.71 -2.87 5.32
N TYR A 67 -5.22 -1.66 5.17
CA TYR A 67 -6.58 -1.34 5.58
C TYR A 67 -7.50 -1.23 4.37
N HIS A 68 -8.55 -2.05 4.35
CA HIS A 68 -9.59 -1.95 3.33
C HIS A 68 -10.74 -1.12 3.88
N PHE A 69 -11.22 -0.18 3.06
CA PHE A 69 -12.36 0.65 3.38
C PHE A 69 -13.48 0.45 2.37
N TYR A 70 -14.71 0.32 2.89
CA TYR A 70 -15.91 0.36 2.08
C TYR A 70 -16.33 1.80 1.83
N ALA A 71 -15.94 2.36 0.69
CA ALA A 71 -16.58 3.58 0.19
C ALA A 71 -17.91 3.19 -0.47
N GLY A 72 -18.96 3.12 0.35
CA GLY A 72 -20.33 3.10 -0.16
C GLY A 72 -20.57 4.41 -0.91
N LEU A 73 -20.77 4.31 -2.23
CA LEU A 73 -20.92 5.38 -3.22
C LEU A 73 -19.59 5.81 -3.88
N ILE A 74 -19.54 5.57 -5.19
CA ILE A 74 -18.56 6.05 -6.19
C ILE A 74 -17.14 5.50 -5.99
N GLY A 75 -16.63 4.80 -7.01
CA GLY A 75 -15.43 3.93 -6.98
C GLY A 75 -14.08 4.61 -6.77
N TYR A 76 -13.90 5.31 -5.64
CA TYR A 76 -12.62 5.80 -5.18
C TYR A 76 -12.05 4.83 -4.14
N PHE A 77 -11.00 4.11 -4.53
CA PHE A 77 -10.23 3.27 -3.62
C PHE A 77 -9.37 4.17 -2.72
N VAL A 78 -9.75 4.28 -1.45
CA VAL A 78 -8.94 4.92 -0.41
C VAL A 78 -8.50 3.84 0.57
N GLY A 79 -7.29 3.32 0.39
CA GLY A 79 -6.69 2.34 1.28
C GLY A 79 -5.22 2.70 1.52
N GLY A 80 -4.84 2.81 2.80
CA GLY A 80 -3.46 3.04 3.21
C GLY A 80 -2.73 1.73 3.47
N ILE A 81 -1.44 1.69 3.10
CA ILE A 81 -0.48 0.68 3.55
C ILE A 81 0.12 1.23 4.85
N LEU A 82 0.08 0.46 5.95
CA LEU A 82 0.53 0.89 7.28
C LEU A 82 1.81 0.17 7.72
#